data_AF-A0A5E4L024-F1
#
_entry.id   AF-A0A5E4L024-F1
#
_cell.length_a   1.000
_cell.length_b   1.000
_cell.length_c   1.000
_cell.angle_alpha   90.00
_cell.angle_beta   90.00
_cell.angle_gamma   90.00
#
_symmetry.space_group_name_H-M   'P 1'
#
loop_
_entity.id
_entity.type
_entity.pdbx_description
1 polymer ?
#
loop_
_entity_poly.entity_id
_entity_poly.type
_entity_poly.pdbx_seq_one_letter_code
_entity_poly.pdbx_strand_id
1 'polypeptide(L)'
;MGNNKTISVHHVSVGEVCPLIKRIMRDYRDKKILVRIGHGARLVRSRLINDILDLGLDVEMVDETGTTPHLGRGVHGQVISDIIAAINIAKISGINVGKQFIEPSHGEVRVIQEHSREYSNGRTTIPRLLARAVAKGELTLDEAMERHSGH
;
A
#
# COMPACT_ATOMS: atom_id res chain seq x y z
N MET A 1 17.25 6.30 23.47
CA MET A 1 17.38 5.34 22.36
C MET A 1 16.39 4.21 22.61
N GLY A 2 15.41 4.00 21.71
CA GLY A 2 14.42 2.94 21.84
C GLY A 2 15.08 1.56 21.66
N ASN A 3 14.71 0.62 22.50
CA ASN A 3 15.24 -0.74 22.67
C ASN A 3 15.03 -1.71 21.48
N ASN A 4 14.90 -1.20 20.25
CA ASN A 4 14.70 -1.94 18.99
C ASN A 4 13.67 -3.09 19.06
N LYS A 5 12.72 -2.97 20.00
CA LYS A 5 11.75 -3.99 20.36
C LYS A 5 10.45 -3.72 19.59
N THR A 6 9.99 -4.72 18.86
CA THR A 6 8.66 -4.68 18.24
C THR A 6 7.58 -4.68 19.34
N ILE A 7 6.69 -3.68 19.31
CA ILE A 7 5.59 -3.55 20.27
C ILE A 7 4.34 -4.28 19.77
N SER A 8 4.02 -4.12 18.50
CA SER A 8 2.90 -4.79 17.83
C SER A 8 3.19 -5.00 16.35
N VAL A 9 2.44 -5.91 15.75
CA VAL A 9 2.42 -6.17 14.30
C VAL A 9 0.96 -6.21 13.87
N HIS A 10 0.67 -5.62 12.71
CA HIS A 10 -0.65 -5.61 12.11
C HIS A 10 -0.52 -6.02 10.64
N HIS A 11 -1.39 -6.94 10.20
CA HIS A 11 -1.52 -7.31 8.80
C HIS A 11 -2.92 -6.89 8.34
N VAL A 12 -2.99 -5.89 7.46
CA VAL A 12 -4.22 -5.20 7.07
C VAL A 12 -4.26 -4.99 5.55
N SER A 13 -5.45 -4.75 5.01
CA SER A 13 -5.59 -4.32 3.61
C SER A 13 -5.06 -2.90 3.43
N VAL A 14 -4.76 -2.52 2.19
CA VAL A 14 -4.21 -1.19 1.85
C VAL A 14 -5.12 -0.05 2.36
N GLY A 15 -6.44 -0.20 2.25
CA GLY A 15 -7.41 0.81 2.72
C GLY A 15 -7.40 1.02 4.24
N GLU A 16 -7.00 0.02 5.00
CA GLU A 16 -6.97 0.05 6.47
C GLU A 16 -5.64 0.59 7.04
N VAL A 17 -4.64 0.84 6.19
CA VAL A 17 -3.33 1.35 6.63
C VAL A 17 -3.45 2.74 7.26
N CYS A 18 -4.07 3.69 6.58
CA CYS A 18 -4.22 5.06 7.09
C CYS A 18 -5.10 5.14 8.37
N PRO A 19 -6.26 4.45 8.45
CA PRO A 19 -7.01 4.31 9.70
C PRO A 19 -6.17 3.77 10.86
N LEU A 20 -5.37 2.72 10.62
CA LEU A 20 -4.49 2.15 11.62
C LEU A 20 -3.40 3.14 12.08
N ILE A 21 -2.74 3.83 11.14
CA ILE A 21 -1.72 4.84 11.45
C ILE A 21 -2.34 5.96 12.30
N LYS A 22 -3.53 6.46 11.96
CA LYS A 22 -4.24 7.47 12.76
C LYS A 22 -4.53 7.00 14.19
N ARG A 23 -4.81 5.71 14.40
CA ARG A 23 -4.93 5.13 15.74
C ARG A 23 -3.59 5.18 16.48
N ILE A 24 -2.51 4.73 15.84
CA ILE A 24 -1.16 4.76 16.43
C ILE A 24 -0.74 6.19 16.75
N MET A 25 -1.00 7.16 15.88
CA MET A 25 -0.71 8.57 16.14
C MET A 25 -1.40 9.10 17.41
N ARG A 26 -2.63 8.65 17.70
CA ARG A 26 -3.35 9.03 18.93
C ARG A 26 -2.73 8.44 20.19
N ASP A 27 -2.21 7.22 20.08
CA ASP A 27 -1.58 6.50 21.19
C ASP A 27 -0.17 7.05 21.49
N TYR A 28 0.49 7.66 20.50
CA TYR A 28 1.87 8.18 20.60
C TYR A 28 2.01 9.68 20.30
N ARG A 29 1.00 10.49 20.67
CA ARG A 29 0.90 11.94 20.32
C ARG A 29 2.15 12.78 20.61
N ASP A 30 2.91 12.46 21.66
CA ASP A 30 4.10 13.23 22.07
C ASP A 30 5.42 12.65 21.53
N LYS A 31 5.36 11.75 20.54
CA LYS A 31 6.53 11.12 19.93
C LYS A 31 6.62 11.49 18.46
N LYS A 32 7.85 11.72 17.99
CA LYS A 32 8.11 11.78 16.56
C LYS A 32 7.88 10.39 15.97
N ILE A 33 6.97 10.31 15.00
CA ILE A 33 6.65 9.08 14.27
C ILE A 33 7.33 9.16 12.90
N LEU A 34 8.07 8.11 12.56
CA LEU A 34 8.68 7.90 11.25
C LEU A 34 8.11 6.62 10.67
N VAL A 35 7.60 6.69 9.44
CA VAL A 35 7.07 5.52 8.73
C VAL A 35 8.08 5.03 7.71
N ARG A 36 8.39 3.73 7.73
CA ARG A 36 9.29 3.08 6.77
C ARG A 36 8.51 2.17 5.84
N ILE A 37 8.79 2.25 4.55
CA ILE A 37 8.08 1.50 3.51
C ILE A 37 9.10 0.79 2.62
N GLY A 38 8.89 -0.51 2.40
CA GLY A 38 9.72 -1.36 1.54
C GLY A 38 9.46 -1.22 0.03
N HIS A 39 10.06 -2.11 -0.77
CA HIS A 39 10.04 -2.08 -2.24
C HIS A 39 8.85 -2.82 -2.87
N GLY A 40 7.69 -2.79 -2.20
CA GLY A 40 6.47 -3.45 -2.67
C GLY A 40 5.87 -2.85 -3.96
N ALA A 41 4.64 -3.28 -4.27
CA ALA A 41 3.91 -2.87 -5.47
C ALA A 41 3.93 -1.34 -5.68
N ARG A 42 4.55 -0.91 -6.78
CA ARG A 42 4.92 0.49 -7.05
C ARG A 42 3.75 1.47 -6.87
N LEU A 43 2.57 1.18 -7.44
CA LEU A 43 1.39 2.03 -7.33
C LEU A 43 0.87 2.15 -5.90
N VAL A 44 0.73 1.02 -5.21
CA VAL A 44 0.28 0.98 -3.81
C VAL A 44 1.26 1.75 -2.93
N ARG A 45 2.56 1.49 -3.10
CA ARG A 45 3.63 2.17 -2.36
C ARG A 45 3.55 3.68 -2.52
N SER A 46 3.49 4.19 -3.75
CA SER A 46 3.45 5.65 -3.98
C SER A 46 2.20 6.30 -3.41
N ARG A 47 1.04 5.62 -3.45
CA ARG A 47 -0.18 6.12 -2.79
C ARG A 47 -0.01 6.18 -1.28
N LEU A 48 0.46 5.08 -0.67
CA LEU A 48 0.69 5.05 0.79
C LEU A 48 1.69 6.14 1.22
N ILE A 49 2.78 6.35 0.46
CA ILE A 49 3.72 7.46 0.74
C ILE A 49 2.98 8.79 0.76
N ASN A 50 2.19 9.10 -0.27
CA ASN A 50 1.45 10.36 -0.37
C ASN A 50 0.44 10.52 0.77
N ASP A 51 -0.35 9.49 1.04
CA ASP A 51 -1.37 9.51 2.10
C ASP A 51 -0.74 9.75 3.47
N ILE A 52 0.40 9.10 3.75
CA ILE A 52 1.12 9.24 5.03
C ILE A 52 1.77 10.63 5.15
N LEU A 53 2.34 11.16 4.07
CA LEU A 53 2.85 12.53 4.03
C LEU A 53 1.72 13.55 4.28
N ASP A 54 0.52 13.31 3.73
CA ASP A 54 -0.67 14.15 3.96
C ASP A 54 -1.21 14.05 5.40
N LEU A 55 -0.85 13.00 6.16
CA LEU A 55 -1.05 12.94 7.61
C LEU A 55 0.00 13.74 8.41
N GLY A 56 1.00 14.33 7.73
CA GLY A 56 2.08 15.09 8.36
C GLY A 56 3.19 14.24 8.96
N LEU A 57 3.34 12.98 8.53
CA LEU A 57 4.39 12.08 8.99
C LEU A 57 5.58 12.03 8.02
N ASP A 58 6.78 11.88 8.57
CA ASP A 58 7.98 11.61 7.77
C ASP A 58 7.93 10.18 7.22
N VAL A 59 8.35 10.01 5.96
CA VAL A 59 8.40 8.70 5.29
C VAL A 59 9.81 8.41 4.79
N GLU A 60 10.28 7.19 5.07
CA GLU A 60 11.54 6.62 4.58
C GLU A 60 11.25 5.42 3.68
N MET A 61 11.85 5.41 2.48
CA MET A 61 11.84 4.23 1.62
C MET A 61 13.08 3.38 1.90
N VAL A 62 12.86 2.11 2.23
CA VAL A 62 13.92 1.15 2.55
C VAL A 62 14.16 0.27 1.34
N ASP A 63 15.41 0.18 0.90
CA ASP A 63 15.82 -0.74 -0.17
C ASP A 63 15.96 -2.16 0.38
N GLU A 64 15.19 -3.07 -0.20
CA GLU A 64 15.12 -4.49 0.18
C GLU A 64 15.74 -5.40 -0.89
N THR A 65 16.50 -4.85 -1.84
CA THR A 65 17.30 -5.65 -2.77
C THR A 65 18.32 -6.51 -2.00
N GLY A 66 17.87 -7.69 -1.57
CA GLY A 66 18.65 -8.66 -0.79
C GLY A 66 17.93 -9.37 0.36
N THR A 67 16.70 -9.00 0.73
CA THR A 67 16.06 -9.50 1.98
C THR A 67 14.82 -10.36 1.81
N THR A 68 14.58 -10.98 0.64
CA THR A 68 13.50 -11.98 0.49
C THR A 68 14.04 -13.40 0.71
N PRO A 69 14.01 -13.96 1.94
CA PRO A 69 14.25 -15.38 2.13
C PRO A 69 13.15 -16.15 1.38
N HIS A 70 13.55 -17.02 0.48
CA HIS A 70 12.65 -17.86 -0.29
C HIS A 70 12.04 -18.93 0.64
N LEU A 71 11.00 -18.59 1.40
CA LEU A 71 10.19 -19.56 2.13
C LEU A 71 9.03 -20.03 1.26
N GLY A 72 8.83 -21.36 1.25
CA GLY A 72 7.98 -22.09 0.32
C GLY A 72 6.55 -21.55 0.18
N ARG A 73 6.04 -21.62 -1.04
CA ARG A 73 4.74 -21.12 -1.49
C ARG A 73 3.56 -21.83 -0.79
N GLY A 74 3.02 -21.20 0.24
CA GLY A 74 1.71 -21.46 0.82
C GLY A 74 1.13 -20.17 1.42
N VAL A 75 -0.19 -19.99 1.41
CA VAL A 75 -0.87 -18.75 1.86
C VAL A 75 -0.49 -18.38 3.31
N HIS A 76 -0.33 -19.39 4.18
CA HIS A 76 0.11 -19.19 5.56
C HIS A 76 1.59 -18.75 5.66
N GLY A 77 2.44 -19.21 4.74
CA GLY A 77 3.84 -18.80 4.65
C GLY A 77 4.00 -17.35 4.18
N GLN A 78 3.10 -16.88 3.31
CA GLN A 78 3.13 -15.51 2.79
C GLN A 78 2.88 -14.47 3.90
N VAL A 79 1.83 -14.66 4.71
CA VAL A 79 1.51 -13.71 5.80
C VAL A 79 2.66 -13.60 6.82
N ILE A 80 3.27 -14.74 7.16
CA ILE A 80 4.43 -14.76 8.07
C ILE A 80 5.62 -14.03 7.44
N SER A 81 5.87 -14.26 6.15
CA SER A 81 6.92 -13.56 5.40
C SER A 81 6.72 -12.05 5.40
N ASP A 82 5.49 -11.58 5.15
CA ASP A 82 5.17 -10.16 5.11
C ASP A 82 5.36 -9.50 6.49
N ILE A 83 4.99 -10.19 7.57
CA ILE A 83 5.24 -9.75 8.94
C ILE A 83 6.74 -9.62 9.22
N ILE A 84 7.54 -10.62 8.84
CA ILE A 84 9.00 -10.60 9.04
C ILE A 84 9.64 -9.46 8.24
N ALA A 85 9.22 -9.28 6.99
CA ALA A 85 9.67 -8.17 6.15
C ALA A 85 9.35 -6.81 6.80
N ALA A 86 8.12 -6.61 7.28
CA ALA A 86 7.73 -5.38 7.96
C ALA A 86 8.58 -5.07 9.20
N ILE A 87 8.91 -6.08 10.01
CA ILE A 87 9.81 -5.92 11.17
C ILE A 87 11.23 -5.54 10.73
N ASN A 88 11.74 -6.13 9.66
CA ASN A 88 13.06 -5.82 9.14
C ASN A 88 13.13 -4.41 8.55
N ILE A 89 12.13 -4.03 7.73
CA ILE A 89 11.96 -2.67 7.19
C ILE A 89 11.97 -1.65 8.33
N ALA A 90 11.25 -1.92 9.42
CA ALA A 90 11.19 -1.00 10.56
C ALA A 90 12.56 -0.78 11.25
N LYS A 91 13.51 -1.70 11.11
CA LYS A 91 14.84 -1.66 11.74
C LYS A 91 15.95 -1.08 10.86
N ILE A 92 15.75 -1.06 9.54
CA ILE A 92 16.75 -0.60 8.58
C ILE A 92 16.51 0.89 8.31
N SER A 93 17.57 1.70 8.25
CA SER A 93 17.45 3.11 7.85
C SER A 93 17.06 3.19 6.37
N GLY A 94 16.07 4.02 6.05
CA GLY A 94 15.69 4.28 4.66
C GLY A 94 16.20 5.63 4.16
N ILE A 95 15.79 5.98 2.95
CA ILE A 95 15.97 7.29 2.32
C ILE A 95 14.68 8.07 2.49
N ASN A 96 14.74 9.30 2.99
CA ASN A 96 13.56 10.15 3.12
C ASN A 96 12.95 10.44 1.73
N VAL A 97 11.62 10.34 1.63
CA VAL A 97 10.91 10.52 0.35
C VAL A 97 9.83 11.59 0.46
N GLY A 98 9.72 12.41 -0.59
CA GLY A 98 8.60 13.33 -0.78
C GLY A 98 7.45 12.71 -1.58
N LYS A 99 6.47 13.55 -1.94
CA LYS A 99 5.32 13.11 -2.74
C LYS A 99 5.74 12.45 -4.05
N GLN A 100 5.05 11.37 -4.39
CA GLN A 100 5.29 10.53 -5.55
C GLN A 100 4.20 10.75 -6.58
N PHE A 101 4.59 11.10 -7.81
CA PHE A 101 3.67 11.26 -8.94
C PHE A 101 4.04 10.24 -10.01
N ILE A 102 3.35 9.10 -9.98
CA ILE A 102 3.61 8.01 -10.90
C ILE A 102 2.40 7.72 -11.77
N GLU A 103 2.66 7.55 -13.07
CA GLU A 103 1.62 7.09 -13.99
C GLU A 103 1.51 5.56 -13.95
N PRO A 104 0.27 5.03 -13.90
CA PRO A 104 0.01 3.62 -14.11
C PRO A 104 0.44 3.17 -15.51
N SER A 105 1.13 2.03 -15.57
CA SER A 105 1.45 1.38 -16.83
C SER A 105 0.20 0.84 -17.51
N HIS A 106 0.32 0.55 -18.81
CA HIS A 106 -0.74 -0.14 -19.56
C HIS A 106 -1.12 -1.48 -18.94
N GLY A 107 -0.14 -2.24 -18.43
CA GLY A 107 -0.38 -3.54 -17.79
C GLY A 107 -1.19 -3.40 -16.49
N GLU A 108 -0.82 -2.46 -15.61
CA GLU A 108 -1.53 -2.23 -14.35
C GLU A 108 -2.98 -1.78 -14.57
N VAL A 109 -3.20 -0.91 -15.56
CA VAL A 109 -4.55 -0.49 -15.96
C VAL A 109 -5.36 -1.67 -16.47
N ARG A 110 -4.76 -2.53 -17.29
CA ARG A 110 -5.42 -3.73 -17.82
C ARG A 110 -5.82 -4.70 -16.70
N VAL A 111 -4.96 -4.92 -15.71
CA VAL A 111 -5.28 -5.76 -14.54
C VAL A 111 -6.53 -5.25 -13.81
N ILE A 112 -6.65 -3.93 -13.62
CA ILE A 112 -7.83 -3.33 -12.99
C ILE A 112 -9.09 -3.52 -13.84
N GLN A 113 -8.98 -3.41 -15.17
CA GLN A 113 -10.10 -3.69 -16.07
C GLN A 113 -10.53 -5.16 -15.98
N GLU A 114 -9.58 -6.09 -15.96
CA GLU A 114 -9.85 -7.52 -15.77
C GLU A 114 -10.56 -7.77 -14.43
N HIS A 115 -10.10 -7.16 -13.34
CA HIS A 115 -10.78 -7.22 -12.04
C HIS A 115 -12.18 -6.63 -12.06
N SER A 116 -12.41 -5.51 -12.76
CA SER A 116 -13.75 -4.93 -12.89
C SER A 116 -14.72 -5.88 -13.61
N ARG A 117 -14.21 -6.63 -14.58
CA ARG A 117 -14.96 -7.64 -15.30
C ARG A 117 -15.28 -8.83 -14.40
N GLU A 118 -14.31 -9.30 -13.62
CA GLU A 118 -14.52 -10.37 -12.64
C GLU A 118 -15.56 -9.95 -11.59
N TYR A 119 -15.44 -8.73 -11.06
CA TYR A 119 -16.37 -8.14 -10.08
C TYR A 119 -17.82 -8.13 -10.60
N SER A 120 -18.02 -7.82 -11.88
CA SER A 120 -19.35 -7.84 -12.52
C SER A 120 -19.81 -9.21 -13.00
N ASN A 121 -19.11 -10.30 -12.62
CA ASN A 121 -19.33 -11.66 -13.13
C ASN A 121 -19.30 -11.73 -14.67
N GLY A 122 -18.39 -10.98 -15.29
CA GLY A 122 -18.14 -10.99 -16.72
C GLY A 122 -18.97 -9.98 -17.53
N ARG A 123 -19.89 -9.24 -16.91
CA ARG A 123 -20.90 -8.42 -17.60
C ARG A 123 -20.36 -7.11 -18.13
N THR A 124 -19.44 -6.47 -17.41
CA THR A 124 -19.03 -5.10 -17.68
C THR A 124 -17.55 -4.91 -17.34
N THR A 125 -16.84 -4.18 -18.18
CA THR A 125 -15.44 -3.78 -17.96
C THR A 125 -15.37 -2.26 -17.93
N ILE A 126 -14.82 -1.68 -16.86
CA ILE A 126 -14.71 -0.22 -16.79
C ILE A 126 -13.78 0.33 -17.89
N PRO A 127 -14.09 1.52 -18.44
CA PRO A 127 -13.23 2.17 -19.41
C PRO A 127 -11.87 2.51 -18.82
N ARG A 128 -10.87 2.60 -19.70
CA ARG A 128 -9.47 2.88 -19.36
C ARG A 128 -9.30 4.11 -18.46
N LEU A 129 -10.10 5.14 -18.65
CA LEU A 129 -10.05 6.36 -17.83
C LEU A 129 -10.37 6.07 -16.36
N LEU A 130 -11.44 5.31 -16.10
CA LEU A 130 -11.83 4.92 -14.74
C LEU A 130 -10.82 3.93 -14.16
N ALA A 131 -10.34 2.96 -14.95
CA ALA A 131 -9.29 2.05 -14.51
C ALA A 131 -8.00 2.80 -14.12
N ARG A 132 -7.63 3.87 -14.85
CA ARG A 132 -6.51 4.75 -14.47
C ARG A 132 -6.77 5.49 -13.17
N ALA A 133 -7.96 6.03 -12.95
CA ALA A 133 -8.31 6.70 -11.71
C ALA A 133 -8.23 5.73 -10.51
N VAL A 134 -8.72 4.50 -10.67
CA VAL A 134 -8.54 3.42 -9.68
C VAL A 134 -7.07 3.06 -9.49
N ALA A 135 -6.29 3.02 -10.58
CA ALA A 135 -4.85 2.79 -10.57
C ALA A 135 -4.05 3.96 -9.95
N LYS A 136 -4.66 5.13 -9.79
CA LYS A 136 -4.10 6.27 -9.06
C LYS A 136 -4.61 6.38 -7.62
N GLY A 137 -5.65 5.62 -7.27
CA GLY A 137 -6.31 5.70 -5.97
C GLY A 137 -7.28 6.86 -5.85
N GLU A 138 -7.61 7.50 -6.98
CA GLU A 138 -8.60 8.57 -7.06
C GLU A 138 -10.03 8.03 -6.96
N LEU A 139 -10.21 6.74 -7.27
CA LEU A 139 -11.46 6.00 -7.11
C LEU A 139 -11.17 4.61 -6.54
N THR A 140 -12.12 4.09 -5.79
CA THR A 140 -12.24 2.66 -5.51
C THR A 140 -12.79 1.93 -6.74
N LEU A 141 -12.60 0.60 -6.77
CA LEU A 141 -13.18 -0.21 -7.84
C LEU A 141 -14.71 -0.09 -7.86
N ASP A 142 -15.33 -0.11 -6.67
CA ASP A 142 -16.79 0.05 -6.51
C ASP A 142 -17.28 1.39 -7.07
N GLU A 143 -16.67 2.52 -6.66
CA GLU A 143 -17.03 3.85 -7.18
C GLU A 143 -16.86 3.95 -8.71
N ALA A 144 -15.82 3.31 -9.26
CA ALA A 144 -15.62 3.25 -10.69
C ALA A 144 -16.70 2.43 -11.41
N MET A 145 -17.13 1.32 -10.82
CA MET A 145 -18.24 0.50 -11.34
C MET A 145 -19.55 1.27 -11.30
N GLU A 146 -19.88 1.92 -10.19
CA GLU A 146 -21.09 2.74 -10.04
C GLU A 146 -21.15 3.86 -11.07
N ARG A 147 -20.04 4.61 -11.24
CA ARG A 147 -19.96 5.66 -12.28
C ARG A 147 -20.15 5.12 -13.69
N HIS A 148 -19.70 3.90 -13.94
CA HIS A 148 -19.83 3.28 -15.26
C HIS A 148 -21.25 2.77 -15.53
N SER A 149 -21.92 2.18 -14.53
CA SER A 149 -23.29 1.66 -14.65
C SER A 149 -24.37 2.73 -14.57
N GLY A 150 -24.06 3.93 -14.05
CA GLY A 150 -24.97 5.08 -14.03
C GLY A 150 -25.04 5.88 -15.35
N HIS A 151 -24.39 5.40 -16.42
CA HIS A 151 -24.44 5.92 -17.79
C HIS A 151 -25.01 4.86 -18.73
#